data_AF-A0A248XI55-F1
#
_entry.id   AF-A0A248XI55-F1
#
_cell.length_a   1.000
_cell.length_b   1.000
_cell.length_c   1.000
_cell.angle_alpha   90.00
_cell.angle_beta   90.00
_cell.angle_gamma   90.00
#
_symmetry.space_group_name_H-M   'P 1'
#
loop_
_entity.id
_entity.type
_entity.pdbx_description
1 polymer ?
#
loop_
_entity_poly.entity_id
_entity_poly.type
_entity_poly.pdbx_seq_one_letter_code
_entity_poly.pdbx_strand_id
1 'polypeptide(L)'
;VIQSDLGDLIHPDGWLPWDGQMYLDTLTYSEFDNRGPGAIMEKRVKWKGIKNSDITRAQKFSSQGFMRAADWVPRTGVPVNANLLDVKS
;
A
#
# COMPACT_ATOMS: atom_id res chain seq x y z
N VAL A 1 1.12 0.14 -1.30
CA VAL A 1 0.15 1.12 -1.85
C VAL A 1 -1.23 0.76 -1.34
N ILE A 2 -1.96 1.71 -0.74
CA ILE A 2 -3.20 1.42 -0.02
C ILE A 2 -4.27 2.43 -0.47
N GLN A 3 -5.48 1.95 -0.77
CA GLN A 3 -6.68 2.76 -1.06
C GLN A 3 -6.50 3.84 -2.13
N SER A 4 -5.67 3.58 -3.13
CA SER A 4 -5.32 4.52 -4.18
C SER A 4 -6.00 4.19 -5.51
N ASP A 5 -6.19 5.18 -6.37
CA ASP A 5 -6.57 4.97 -7.78
C ASP A 5 -5.29 4.79 -8.62
N LEU A 6 -5.16 3.65 -9.29
CA LEU A 6 -4.03 3.30 -10.14
C LEU A 6 -4.48 3.30 -11.59
N GLY A 7 -3.93 4.25 -12.35
CA GLY A 7 -4.14 4.35 -13.80
C GLY A 7 -3.50 3.19 -14.58
N ASP A 8 -3.84 3.09 -15.85
CA ASP A 8 -3.38 2.05 -16.78
C ASP A 8 -1.90 2.14 -17.15
N LEU A 9 -1.25 3.26 -16.78
CA LEU A 9 0.21 3.44 -16.87
C LEU A 9 0.98 2.39 -16.05
N ILE A 10 0.38 1.83 -14.99
CA ILE A 10 1.06 0.84 -14.15
C ILE A 10 1.21 -0.48 -14.91
N HIS A 11 2.46 -0.88 -15.15
CA HIS A 11 2.76 -2.16 -15.78
C HIS A 11 2.15 -3.32 -14.97
N PRO A 12 1.60 -4.39 -15.61
CA PRO A 12 0.95 -5.48 -14.90
C PRO A 12 1.82 -6.17 -13.83
N ASP A 13 3.14 -6.22 -14.04
CA ASP A 13 4.12 -6.74 -13.08
C ASP A 13 4.16 -5.92 -11.77
N GLY A 14 3.80 -4.63 -11.85
CA GLY A 14 3.67 -3.66 -10.75
C GLY A 14 4.99 -3.14 -10.19
N TRP A 15 5.94 -4.03 -9.94
CA TRP A 15 7.20 -3.72 -9.27
C TRP A 15 8.38 -4.12 -10.16
N LEU A 16 9.44 -3.31 -10.13
CA LEU A 16 10.66 -3.54 -10.89
C LEU A 16 11.82 -3.90 -9.96
N PRO A 17 12.65 -4.91 -10.28
CA PRO A 17 13.86 -5.18 -9.53
C PRO A 17 14.78 -3.96 -9.53
N TRP A 18 15.48 -3.75 -8.41
CA TRP A 18 16.53 -2.74 -8.35
C TRP A 18 17.76 -3.18 -9.16
N ASP A 19 18.32 -4.34 -8.79
CA ASP A 19 19.47 -4.96 -9.45
C ASP A 19 19.38 -6.48 -9.31
N GLY A 20 19.08 -7.18 -10.40
CA GLY A 20 18.91 -8.63 -10.43
C GLY A 20 17.95 -9.14 -9.35
N GLN A 21 18.45 -10.03 -8.48
CA GLN A 21 17.68 -10.63 -7.39
C GLN A 21 17.87 -9.93 -6.03
N MET A 22 18.54 -8.77 -6.01
CA MET A 22 18.85 -8.09 -4.76
C MET A 22 17.55 -7.70 -4.02
N TYR A 23 17.47 -8.09 -2.75
CA TYR A 23 16.37 -7.82 -1.81
C TYR A 23 14.99 -8.39 -2.16
N LEU A 24 14.83 -9.13 -3.26
CA LEU A 24 13.51 -9.66 -3.66
C LEU A 24 12.88 -10.58 -2.60
N ASP A 25 13.71 -11.19 -1.76
CA ASP A 25 13.27 -12.05 -0.66
C ASP A 25 13.03 -11.33 0.67
N THR A 26 13.62 -10.15 0.86
CA THR A 26 13.64 -9.42 2.14
C THR A 26 12.81 -8.15 2.13
N LEU A 27 12.54 -7.57 0.96
CA LEU A 27 11.67 -6.41 0.81
C LEU A 27 10.25 -6.72 1.32
N THR A 28 9.48 -5.67 1.55
CA THR A 28 8.06 -5.78 1.88
C THR A 28 7.27 -4.81 1.01
N TYR A 29 6.72 -5.34 -0.08
CA TYR A 29 5.77 -4.63 -0.93
C TYR A 29 4.39 -5.25 -0.79
N SER A 30 3.38 -4.40 -0.77
CA SER A 30 1.99 -4.82 -0.60
C SER A 30 1.05 -3.80 -1.21
N GLU A 31 -0.07 -4.30 -1.73
CA GLU A 31 -1.16 -3.54 -2.29
C GLU A 31 -2.45 -3.90 -1.53
N PHE A 32 -3.29 -2.91 -1.22
CA PHE A 32 -4.55 -3.12 -0.49
C PHE A 32 -5.64 -2.16 -0.98
N ASP A 33 -6.78 -2.70 -1.40
CA ASP A 33 -8.00 -1.94 -1.74
C ASP A 33 -7.74 -0.79 -2.75
N ASN A 34 -6.83 -1.01 -3.70
CA ASN A 34 -6.58 -0.09 -4.80
C ASN A 34 -7.67 -0.25 -5.87
N ARG A 35 -7.93 0.82 -6.62
CA ARG A 35 -8.96 0.90 -7.67
C ARG A 35 -8.36 1.38 -8.98
N GLY A 36 -9.13 1.30 -10.06
CA GLY A 36 -8.71 1.76 -11.38
C GLY A 36 -8.07 0.66 -12.22
N PRO A 37 -7.82 0.93 -13.52
CA PRO A 37 -7.38 -0.07 -14.49
C PRO A 37 -6.00 -0.68 -14.20
N GLY A 38 -5.13 0.03 -13.47
CA GLY A 38 -3.81 -0.45 -13.05
C GLY A 38 -3.80 -1.26 -11.76
N ALA A 39 -4.92 -1.37 -11.05
CA ALA A 39 -5.00 -2.05 -9.74
C ALA A 39 -5.12 -3.58 -9.82
N ILE A 40 -5.26 -4.14 -11.01
CA ILE A 40 -5.33 -5.59 -11.28
C ILE A 40 -4.00 -6.24 -10.84
N MET A 41 -4.06 -7.19 -9.90
CA MET A 41 -2.87 -7.77 -9.23
C MET A 41 -2.47 -9.15 -9.76
N GLU A 42 -3.27 -9.74 -10.63
CA GLU A 42 -3.16 -11.13 -11.10
C GLU A 42 -1.79 -11.41 -11.70
N LYS A 43 -1.26 -10.43 -12.45
CA LYS A 43 0.02 -10.48 -13.14
C LYS A 43 1.19 -9.90 -12.34
N ARG A 44 0.97 -9.43 -11.11
CA ARG A 44 2.05 -8.91 -10.27
C ARG A 44 3.13 -9.96 -10.06
N VAL A 45 4.36 -9.50 -9.99
CA VAL A 45 5.52 -10.32 -9.63
C VAL A 45 5.28 -11.10 -8.34
N LYS A 46 5.83 -12.32 -8.24
CA LYS A 46 5.62 -13.24 -7.12
C LYS A 46 6.83 -13.37 -6.20
N TRP A 47 7.63 -12.30 -6.07
CA TRP A 47 8.79 -12.31 -5.18
C TRP A 47 8.37 -12.60 -3.74
N LYS A 48 9.23 -13.27 -2.97
CA LYS A 48 8.92 -13.59 -1.57
C LYS A 48 8.67 -12.35 -0.71
N GLY A 49 9.25 -11.21 -1.08
CA GLY A 49 9.01 -9.92 -0.44
C GLY A 49 7.64 -9.30 -0.73
N ILE A 50 6.89 -9.79 -1.72
CA ILE A 50 5.51 -9.39 -1.96
C ILE A 50 4.63 -10.03 -0.88
N LYS A 51 3.94 -9.19 -0.12
CA LYS A 51 3.08 -9.61 0.99
C LYS A 51 1.63 -9.35 0.62
N ASN A 52 0.81 -10.38 0.76
CA ASN A 52 -0.64 -10.21 0.77
C ASN A 52 -0.99 -9.24 1.90
N SER A 53 -1.77 -8.24 1.57
CA SER A 53 -2.28 -7.29 2.55
C SER A 53 -3.74 -7.61 2.84
N ASP A 54 -4.05 -7.79 4.11
CA ASP A 54 -5.42 -7.76 4.62
C ASP A 54 -5.65 -6.43 5.35
N ILE A 55 -6.89 -6.20 5.80
CA ILE A 55 -7.23 -4.99 6.52
C ILE A 55 -6.38 -4.82 7.78
N THR A 56 -6.10 -5.91 8.51
CA THR A 56 -5.29 -5.92 9.73
C THR A 56 -3.86 -5.44 9.48
N ARG A 57 -3.23 -5.89 8.39
CA ARG A 57 -1.90 -5.45 7.98
C ARG A 57 -1.93 -4.02 7.48
N ALA A 58 -2.90 -3.67 6.64
CA ALA A 58 -3.04 -2.33 6.07
C ALA A 58 -3.23 -1.26 7.17
N GLN A 59 -3.98 -1.58 8.24
CA GLN A 59 -4.18 -0.68 9.38
C GLN A 59 -2.86 -0.27 10.05
N LYS A 60 -1.85 -1.14 10.09
CA LYS A 60 -0.51 -0.80 10.63
C LYS A 60 0.20 0.27 9.82
N PHE A 61 -0.17 0.45 8.54
CA PHE A 61 0.36 1.46 7.64
C PHE A 61 -0.58 2.66 7.45
N SER A 62 -1.70 2.71 8.17
CA SER A 62 -2.50 3.93 8.29
C SER A 62 -1.70 5.02 9.00
N SER A 63 -2.13 6.29 8.87
CA SER A 63 -1.46 7.40 9.53
C SER A 63 -1.41 7.25 11.06
N GLN A 64 -2.45 6.67 11.67
CA GLN A 64 -2.44 6.34 13.10
C GLN A 64 -1.53 5.15 13.40
N GLY A 65 -1.65 4.07 12.65
CA GLY A 65 -0.89 2.84 12.88
C GLY A 65 0.61 3.03 12.75
N PHE A 66 1.06 3.86 11.80
CA PHE A 66 2.47 4.05 11.50
C PHE A 66 3.09 5.25 12.21
N MET A 67 2.38 6.38 12.24
CA MET A 67 2.94 7.66 12.70
C MET A 67 2.24 8.24 13.93
N ARG A 68 1.22 7.55 14.46
CA ARG A 68 0.36 8.06 15.56
C ARG A 68 -0.19 9.45 15.25
N ALA A 69 -0.61 9.66 14.00
CA ALA A 69 -0.91 10.99 13.48
C ALA A 69 -2.01 11.74 14.28
N ALA A 70 -3.00 11.04 14.84
CA ALA A 70 -4.03 11.66 15.67
C ALA A 70 -3.47 12.32 16.94
N ASP A 71 -2.30 11.88 17.41
CA ASP A 71 -1.69 12.38 18.66
C ASP A 71 -1.02 13.75 18.47
N TRP A 72 -0.69 14.14 17.23
CA TRP A 72 0.11 15.34 16.98
C TRP A 72 -0.33 16.21 15.81
N VAL A 73 -0.84 15.62 14.72
CA VAL A 73 -1.23 16.38 13.53
C VAL A 73 -2.31 17.42 13.82
N PRO A 74 -3.34 17.18 14.67
CA PRO A 74 -4.34 18.21 14.97
C PRO A 74 -3.76 19.51 15.55
N ARG A 75 -2.62 19.44 16.24
CA ARG A 75 -1.94 20.63 16.80
C ARG A 75 -1.29 21.51 15.72
N THR A 76 -1.13 20.99 14.50
CA THR A 76 -0.57 21.72 13.36
C THR A 76 -1.64 22.51 12.59
N GLY A 77 -2.93 22.28 12.86
CA GLY A 77 -4.04 22.85 12.10
C GLY A 77 -4.33 22.16 10.76
N VAL A 78 -3.57 21.13 10.39
CA VAL A 78 -3.80 20.35 9.16
C VAL A 78 -4.89 19.29 9.39
N PRO A 79 -5.89 19.16 8.50
CA PRO A 79 -6.87 18.07 8.56
C PRO A 79 -6.19 16.70 8.43
N VAL A 80 -6.63 15.72 9.21
CA VAL A 80 -6.08 14.37 9.17
C VAL A 80 -7.19 13.32 9.16
N ASN A 81 -7.09 12.35 8.25
CA ASN A 81 -7.76 11.08 8.39
C ASN A 81 -6.73 10.06 8.90
N ALA A 82 -6.89 9.63 10.15
CA ALA A 82 -5.89 8.83 10.81
C ALA A 82 -6.00 7.33 10.48
N ASN A 83 -7.13 6.88 9.94
CA ASN A 83 -7.45 5.47 9.73
C ASN A 83 -7.65 5.15 8.23
N LEU A 84 -7.80 3.87 7.92
CA LEU A 84 -8.24 3.46 6.59
C LEU A 84 -9.69 3.91 6.35
N LEU A 85 -10.02 4.20 5.10
CA LEU A 85 -11.39 4.39 4.67
C LEU A 85 -12.15 3.07 4.77
N ASP A 86 -13.47 3.14 4.92
CA ASP A 86 -14.31 1.95 4.86
C ASP A 86 -14.07 1.22 3.54
N VAL A 87 -13.68 -0.05 3.64
CA VAL A 87 -13.51 -0.93 2.49
C VAL A 87 -14.91 -1.16 1.94
N LYS A 88 -15.19 -0.65 0.75
CA LYS A 88 -16.48 -0.90 0.11
C LYS A 88 -16.56 -2.40 -0.20
N SER A 89 -17.55 -3.07 0.39
CA SER A 89 -17.94 -4.45 0.11
C SER A 89 -18.26 -4.67 -1.35
#